data_AF-A0A2W5YS97-F1
#
_entry.id   AF-A0A2W5YS97-F1
#
_cell.length_a   1.000
_cell.length_b   1.000
_cell.length_c   1.000
_cell.angle_alpha   90.00
_cell.angle_beta   90.00
_cell.angle_gamma   90.00
#
_symmetry.space_group_name_H-M   'P 1'
#
loop_
_entity.id
_entity.type
_entity.pdbx_description
1 polymer ?
#
loop_
_entity_poly.entity_id
_entity_poly.type
_entity_poly.pdbx_seq_one_letter_code
_entity_poly.pdbx_strand_id
1 'polypeptide(L)'
;MNWANRLTIGRLILTFLFVATLNCDWAYARTGALVIFILAGATDFLDGEIARRYGSVTNFGKLMDPLVDKIMMASAFISLVPLKAIPAWAATTVVARDFLITGLRLMASARGQVLPAERLGKHKTSWQIITVVFFLGLLSARELGYAGDETAWWSRAWYRGGPVLVWIAVAFTVYSGLRYAWRHRDVIAPDQ
;
A
#
# COMPACT_ATOMS: atom_id res chain seq x y z
N MET A 1 13.47 15.09 -18.41
CA MET A 1 12.85 14.19 -17.41
C MET A 1 12.37 15.04 -16.25
N ASN A 2 11.04 15.18 -16.08
CA ASN A 2 10.47 16.03 -15.03
C ASN A 2 10.80 15.52 -13.63
N TRP A 3 10.82 16.43 -12.65
CA TRP A 3 11.02 16.11 -11.23
C TRP A 3 10.08 15.00 -10.74
N ALA A 4 8.80 15.06 -11.11
CA ALA A 4 7.82 14.03 -10.79
C ALA A 4 8.27 12.61 -11.22
N ASN A 5 8.82 12.45 -12.44
CA ASN A 5 9.22 11.13 -12.94
C ASN A 5 10.42 10.54 -12.18
N ARG A 6 11.37 11.38 -11.76
CA ARG A 6 12.52 10.92 -10.97
C ARG A 6 12.09 10.39 -9.61
N LEU A 7 11.02 10.96 -9.07
CA LEU A 7 10.49 10.59 -7.77
C LEU A 7 9.65 9.32 -7.83
N THR A 8 8.84 9.14 -8.88
CA THR A 8 8.15 7.86 -9.17
C THR A 8 9.15 6.71 -9.30
N ILE A 9 10.25 6.93 -10.04
CA ILE A 9 11.33 5.95 -10.18
C ILE A 9 12.05 5.73 -8.84
N GLY A 10 12.32 6.80 -8.09
CA GLY A 10 12.92 6.72 -6.76
C GLY A 10 12.09 5.87 -5.80
N ARG A 11 10.76 5.99 -5.83
CA ARG A 11 9.85 5.17 -5.03
C ARG A 11 9.83 3.71 -5.43
N LEU A 12 9.91 3.44 -6.73
CA LEU A 12 10.03 2.07 -7.22
C LEU A 12 11.34 1.42 -6.70
N ILE A 13 12.45 2.17 -6.75
CA ILE A 13 13.73 1.74 -6.18
C ILE A 13 13.61 1.52 -4.66
N LEU A 14 13.00 2.44 -3.92
CA LEU A 14 12.76 2.29 -2.48
C LEU A 14 11.87 1.09 -2.16
N THR A 15 10.89 0.78 -3.00
CA THR A 15 10.03 -0.41 -2.85
C THR A 15 10.84 -1.68 -2.99
N PHE A 16 11.72 -1.75 -4.00
CA PHE A 16 12.63 -2.88 -4.17
C PHE A 16 13.60 -3.01 -2.99
N LEU A 17 14.17 -1.89 -2.55
CA LEU A 17 15.04 -1.82 -1.39
C LEU A 17 14.31 -2.32 -0.13
N PHE A 18 13.06 -1.88 0.10
CA PHE A 18 12.22 -2.33 1.20
C PHE A 18 12.05 -3.86 1.22
N VAL A 19 11.70 -4.47 0.08
CA VAL A 19 11.53 -5.92 -0.01
C VAL A 19 12.86 -6.64 0.24
N ALA A 20 13.94 -6.16 -0.37
CA ALA A 20 15.27 -6.74 -0.20
C ALA A 20 15.74 -6.65 1.26
N THR A 21 15.58 -5.50 1.90
CA THR A 21 15.97 -5.31 3.30
C THR A 21 15.12 -6.17 4.23
N LEU A 22 13.80 -6.26 4.02
CA LEU A 22 12.92 -7.05 4.88
C LEU A 22 13.19 -8.56 4.82
N ASN A 23 13.71 -9.06 3.70
CA ASN A 23 14.07 -10.47 3.50
C ASN A 23 15.58 -10.76 3.74
N CYS A 24 16.35 -9.77 4.17
CA CYS A 24 17.76 -9.95 4.48
C CYS A 24 17.94 -10.48 5.90
N ASP A 25 18.90 -11.38 6.12
CA ASP A 25 19.21 -11.96 7.44
C ASP A 25 20.07 -11.03 8.33
N TRP A 26 20.08 -9.72 8.08
CA TRP A 26 20.82 -8.76 8.88
C TRP A 26 20.06 -8.43 10.18
N ALA A 27 20.77 -8.35 11.30
CA ALA A 27 20.31 -7.92 12.62
C ALA A 27 19.47 -6.62 12.70
N TYR A 28 19.49 -5.74 11.70
CA TYR A 28 18.66 -4.50 11.66
C TYR A 28 17.78 -4.41 10.41
N ALA A 29 17.60 -5.53 9.70
CA ALA A 29 16.83 -5.64 8.48
C ALA A 29 15.40 -5.12 8.63
N ARG A 30 14.70 -5.48 9.71
CA ARG A 30 13.27 -5.15 9.89
C ARG A 30 13.07 -3.68 10.23
N THR A 31 13.97 -3.14 11.05
CA THR A 31 14.02 -1.71 11.40
C THR A 31 14.38 -0.87 10.17
N GLY A 32 15.35 -1.32 9.38
CA GLY A 32 15.67 -0.71 8.09
C GLY A 32 14.48 -0.69 7.14
N ALA A 33 13.77 -1.82 7.00
CA ALA A 33 12.56 -1.90 6.18
C ALA A 33 11.44 -0.94 6.64
N LEU A 34 11.23 -0.82 7.96
CA LEU A 34 10.28 0.17 8.52
C LEU A 34 10.64 1.60 8.11
N VAL A 35 11.92 1.98 8.27
CA VAL A 35 12.40 3.32 7.92
C VAL A 35 12.26 3.58 6.42
N ILE A 36 12.64 2.62 5.58
CA ILE A 36 12.50 2.73 4.11
C ILE A 36 11.03 2.90 3.73
N PHE A 37 10.13 2.13 4.33
CA PHE A 37 8.69 2.22 4.05
C PHE A 37 8.12 3.61 4.42
N ILE A 38 8.50 4.15 5.58
CA ILE A 38 8.09 5.49 6.02
C ILE A 38 8.67 6.55 5.08
N LEU A 39 9.95 6.47 4.72
CA LEU A 39 10.60 7.41 3.81
C LEU A 39 9.97 7.38 2.41
N ALA A 40 9.65 6.20 1.90
CA ALA A 40 8.97 6.05 0.61
C ALA A 40 7.58 6.69 0.62
N GLY A 41 6.80 6.51 1.71
CA GLY A 41 5.51 7.17 1.87
C GLY A 41 5.60 8.69 2.06
N ALA A 42 6.62 9.17 2.80
CA ALA A 42 6.86 10.59 2.98
C ALA A 42 7.28 11.28 1.67
N THR A 43 8.04 10.57 0.83
CA THR A 43 8.43 11.05 -0.51
C THR A 43 7.18 11.27 -1.37
N ASP A 44 6.20 10.34 -1.37
CA ASP A 44 4.93 10.54 -2.08
C ASP A 44 4.15 11.78 -1.66
N PHE A 45 4.08 12.03 -0.35
CA PHE A 45 3.37 13.18 0.16
C PHE A 45 4.03 14.50 -0.27
N LEU A 46 5.36 14.56 -0.20
CA LEU A 46 6.14 15.72 -0.64
C LEU A 46 6.01 15.94 -2.16
N ASP A 47 6.05 14.87 -2.96
CA ASP A 47 5.92 14.92 -4.41
C ASP A 47 4.55 15.42 -4.85
N GLY A 48 3.49 14.96 -4.17
CA GLY A 48 2.12 15.36 -4.45
C GLY A 48 1.87 16.85 -4.19
N GLU A 49 2.62 17.47 -3.27
CA GLU A 49 2.56 18.91 -2.98
C GLU A 49 3.39 19.72 -3.98
N ILE A 50 4.60 19.25 -4.31
CA ILE A 50 5.49 19.90 -5.29
C ILE A 50 4.88 19.83 -6.70
N ALA A 51 4.36 18.67 -7.12
CA ALA A 51 3.72 18.51 -8.43
C ALA A 51 2.47 19.39 -8.59
N ARG A 52 1.72 19.61 -7.51
CA ARG A 52 0.57 20.55 -7.49
C ARG A 52 1.00 22.01 -7.62
N ARG A 53 2.18 22.38 -7.10
CA ARG A 53 2.70 23.75 -7.15
C ARG A 53 3.41 24.08 -8.47
N TYR A 54 4.08 23.13 -9.11
CA TYR A 54 4.90 23.37 -10.30
C TYR A 54 4.26 22.95 -11.63
N GLY A 55 3.02 22.44 -11.62
CA GLY A 55 2.19 22.22 -12.83
C GLY A 55 2.76 21.23 -13.87
N SER A 56 3.89 20.59 -13.58
CA SER A 56 4.69 19.85 -14.55
C SER A 56 4.35 18.36 -14.55
N VAL A 57 3.11 18.04 -14.89
CA VAL A 57 2.59 16.66 -14.87
C VAL A 57 2.71 16.04 -16.26
N THR A 58 3.59 15.06 -16.44
CA THR A 58 3.70 14.30 -17.70
C THR A 58 2.62 13.21 -17.76
N ASN A 59 2.18 12.84 -18.97
CA ASN A 59 1.24 11.72 -19.15
C ASN A 59 1.78 10.40 -18.60
N PHE A 60 3.11 10.20 -18.67
CA PHE A 60 3.78 9.05 -18.08
C PHE A 60 3.67 9.03 -16.54
N GLY A 61 3.96 10.15 -15.87
CA GLY A 61 3.86 10.26 -14.41
C GLY A 61 2.43 10.01 -13.91
N LYS A 62 1.41 10.56 -14.59
CA LYS A 62 -0.01 10.32 -14.24
C LYS A 62 -0.41 8.85 -14.22
N LEU A 63 0.23 8.05 -15.07
CA LEU A 63 -0.03 6.61 -15.20
C LEU A 63 0.81 5.79 -14.23
N MET A 64 2.08 6.17 -14.04
CA MET A 64 3.02 5.45 -13.18
C MET A 64 2.82 5.72 -11.69
N ASP A 65 2.42 6.93 -11.28
CA ASP A 65 2.26 7.27 -9.86
C ASP A 65 1.23 6.36 -9.17
N PRO A 66 0.01 6.16 -9.70
CA PRO A 66 -0.95 5.23 -9.10
C PRO A 66 -0.49 3.78 -9.16
N LEU A 67 0.29 3.39 -10.17
CA LEU A 67 0.80 2.03 -10.33
C LEU A 67 1.85 1.72 -9.27
N VAL A 68 2.86 2.59 -9.12
CA VAL A 68 3.95 2.41 -8.16
C VAL A 68 3.43 2.47 -6.72
N ASP A 69 2.44 3.32 -6.42
CA ASP A 69 1.74 3.33 -5.12
C ASP A 69 1.14 1.94 -4.81
N LYS A 70 0.45 1.31 -5.77
CA LYS A 70 -0.11 -0.04 -5.58
C LYS A 70 0.94 -1.12 -5.50
N ILE A 71 2.03 -1.01 -6.25
CA ILE A 71 3.15 -1.96 -6.17
C ILE A 71 3.80 -1.89 -4.79
N MET A 72 4.03 -0.70 -4.23
CA MET A 72 4.61 -0.54 -2.89
C MET A 72 3.73 -1.20 -1.82
N MET A 73 2.44 -0.90 -1.82
CA MET A 73 1.50 -1.50 -0.86
C MET A 73 1.36 -3.01 -1.05
N ALA A 74 1.32 -3.50 -2.29
CA ALA A 74 1.25 -4.94 -2.56
C ALA A 74 2.51 -5.67 -2.09
N SER A 75 3.69 -5.14 -2.41
CA SER A 75 4.97 -5.67 -1.95
C SER A 75 5.04 -5.75 -0.42
N ALA A 76 4.54 -4.74 0.29
CA ALA A 76 4.46 -4.76 1.75
C ALA A 76 3.54 -5.87 2.27
N PHE A 77 2.31 -5.98 1.76
CA PHE A 77 1.38 -7.02 2.18
C PHE A 77 1.92 -8.43 1.89
N ILE A 78 2.50 -8.64 0.71
CA ILE A 78 3.06 -9.94 0.30
C ILE A 78 4.27 -10.30 1.17
N SER A 79 5.17 -9.35 1.45
CA SER A 79 6.37 -9.61 2.26
C SER A 79 6.05 -9.89 3.73
N LEU A 80 4.87 -9.48 4.22
CA LEU A 80 4.39 -9.79 5.57
C LEU A 80 3.75 -11.18 5.70
N VAL A 81 3.43 -11.86 4.58
CA VAL A 81 2.88 -13.23 4.58
C VAL A 81 3.87 -14.28 5.11
N PRO A 82 5.12 -14.39 4.61
CA PRO A 82 6.08 -15.38 5.12
C PRO A 82 6.43 -15.14 6.60
N LEU A 83 6.31 -13.89 7.07
CA LEU A 83 6.53 -13.50 8.46
C LEU A 83 5.36 -13.86 9.40
N LYS A 84 4.32 -14.55 8.89
CA LYS A 84 3.09 -14.92 9.62
C LYS A 84 2.34 -13.73 10.23
N ALA A 85 2.61 -12.51 9.76
CA ALA A 85 1.94 -11.29 10.21
C ALA A 85 0.56 -11.16 9.57
N ILE A 86 0.47 -11.46 8.27
CA ILE A 86 -0.77 -11.35 7.49
C ILE A 86 -1.05 -12.71 6.84
N PRO A 87 -2.28 -13.25 6.95
CA PRO A 87 -2.63 -14.48 6.26
C PRO A 87 -2.68 -14.26 4.74
N ALA A 88 -2.22 -15.23 3.97
CA ALA A 88 -2.09 -15.13 2.51
C ALA A 88 -3.39 -14.70 1.82
N TRP A 89 -4.54 -15.23 2.26
CA TRP A 89 -5.85 -14.88 1.69
C TRP A 89 -6.18 -13.38 1.83
N ALA A 90 -5.78 -12.74 2.94
CA ALA A 90 -6.03 -11.32 3.17
C ALA A 90 -5.14 -10.46 2.27
N ALA A 91 -3.85 -10.82 2.15
CA ALA A 91 -2.92 -10.16 1.23
C ALA A 91 -3.41 -10.27 -0.22
N THR A 92 -3.78 -11.47 -0.67
CA THR A 92 -4.31 -11.68 -2.03
C THR A 92 -5.57 -10.88 -2.28
N THR A 93 -6.52 -10.86 -1.34
CA THR A 93 -7.78 -10.09 -1.46
C THR A 93 -7.50 -8.59 -1.61
N VAL A 94 -6.59 -8.07 -0.78
CA VAL A 94 -6.19 -6.65 -0.81
C VAL A 94 -5.55 -6.29 -2.14
N VAL A 95 -4.55 -7.07 -2.56
CA VAL A 95 -3.78 -6.83 -3.79
C VAL A 95 -4.69 -6.96 -5.02
N ALA A 96 -5.42 -8.07 -5.14
CA ALA A 96 -6.30 -8.32 -6.29
C ALA A 96 -7.30 -7.17 -6.45
N ARG A 97 -7.98 -6.77 -5.38
CA ARG A 97 -8.96 -5.68 -5.45
C ARG A 97 -8.32 -4.34 -5.82
N ASP A 98 -7.15 -4.01 -5.29
CA ASP A 98 -6.48 -2.74 -5.59
C ASP A 98 -5.96 -2.64 -7.02
N PHE A 99 -5.43 -3.72 -7.57
CA PHE A 99 -5.04 -3.77 -8.98
C PHE A 99 -6.25 -3.76 -9.91
N LEU A 100 -7.33 -4.48 -9.58
CA LEU A 100 -8.55 -4.47 -10.39
C LEU A 100 -9.14 -3.06 -10.53
N ILE A 101 -9.29 -2.32 -9.43
CA ILE A 101 -9.90 -0.98 -9.48
C ILE A 101 -8.97 0.06 -10.10
N THR A 102 -7.67 -0.04 -9.84
CA THR A 102 -6.68 0.80 -10.51
C THR A 102 -6.69 0.53 -12.02
N GLY A 103 -6.70 -0.74 -12.44
CA GLY A 103 -6.77 -1.14 -13.84
C GLY A 103 -8.04 -0.64 -14.54
N LEU A 104 -9.21 -0.81 -13.92
CA LEU A 104 -10.48 -0.28 -14.43
C LEU A 104 -10.44 1.23 -14.62
N ARG A 105 -9.86 1.96 -13.66
CA ARG A 105 -9.73 3.42 -13.76
C ARG A 105 -8.79 3.85 -14.87
N LEU A 106 -7.66 3.14 -15.05
CA LEU A 106 -6.72 3.40 -16.13
C LEU A 106 -7.36 3.14 -17.51
N MET A 107 -8.10 2.03 -17.64
CA MET A 107 -8.83 1.71 -18.88
C MET A 107 -9.89 2.76 -19.22
N ALA A 108 -10.69 3.18 -18.24
CA ALA A 108 -11.72 4.19 -18.45
C ALA A 108 -11.10 5.56 -18.78
N SER A 109 -10.02 5.94 -18.10
CA SER A 109 -9.27 7.17 -18.42
C SER A 109 -8.71 7.13 -19.85
N ALA A 110 -8.27 5.97 -20.34
CA ALA A 110 -7.78 5.83 -21.71
C ALA A 110 -8.91 6.01 -22.76
N ARG A 111 -10.16 5.74 -22.37
CA ARG A 111 -11.37 5.97 -23.19
C ARG A 111 -11.99 7.35 -23.01
N GLY A 112 -11.31 8.27 -22.32
CA GLY A 112 -11.81 9.63 -22.07
C GLY A 112 -12.86 9.74 -20.97
N GLN A 113 -13.19 8.65 -20.27
CA GLN A 113 -14.10 8.66 -19.12
C GLN A 113 -13.30 8.80 -17.83
N VAL A 114 -13.42 9.95 -17.16
CA VAL A 114 -12.75 10.19 -15.88
C VAL A 114 -13.62 9.64 -14.76
N LEU A 115 -13.29 8.45 -14.23
CA LEU A 115 -13.94 7.95 -13.02
C LEU A 115 -13.38 8.72 -11.81
N PRO A 116 -14.21 9.50 -11.09
CA PRO A 116 -13.74 10.30 -9.97
C PRO A 116 -13.21 9.42 -8.84
N ALA A 117 -12.13 9.87 -8.21
CA ALA A 117 -11.57 9.19 -7.04
C ALA A 117 -12.56 9.27 -5.86
N GLU A 118 -13.07 8.12 -5.41
CA GLU A 118 -13.97 8.09 -4.26
C GLU A 118 -13.24 8.42 -2.95
N ARG A 119 -13.83 9.28 -2.11
CA ARG A 119 -13.32 9.63 -0.77
C ARG A 119 -13.08 8.40 0.13
N LEU A 120 -13.83 7.32 -0.09
CA LEU A 120 -13.66 6.03 0.60
C LEU A 120 -12.32 5.35 0.29
N GLY A 121 -11.73 5.63 -0.88
CA GLY A 121 -10.40 5.15 -1.22
C GLY A 121 -9.32 5.66 -0.27
N LYS A 122 -9.47 6.88 0.29
CA LYS A 122 -8.52 7.45 1.26
C LYS A 122 -8.56 6.72 2.60
N HIS A 123 -9.74 6.44 3.12
CA HIS A 123 -9.86 5.72 4.40
C HIS A 123 -9.27 4.32 4.30
N LYS A 124 -9.52 3.63 3.18
CA LYS A 124 -8.93 2.34 2.92
C LYS A 124 -7.40 2.38 2.95
N THR A 125 -6.77 3.27 2.18
CA THR A 125 -5.30 3.31 2.10
C THR A 125 -4.67 3.69 3.43
N SER A 126 -5.28 4.59 4.20
CA SER A 126 -4.84 4.89 5.57
C SER A 126 -4.82 3.65 6.45
N TRP A 127 -5.89 2.84 6.44
CA TRP A 127 -5.94 1.60 7.24
C TRP A 127 -4.92 0.56 6.80
N GLN A 128 -4.67 0.43 5.49
CA GLN A 128 -3.65 -0.47 4.97
C GLN A 128 -2.24 -0.03 5.40
N ILE A 129 -1.93 1.26 5.30
CA ILE A 129 -0.64 1.82 5.74
C ILE A 129 -0.47 1.60 7.25
N ILE A 130 -1.50 1.90 8.06
CA ILE A 130 -1.48 1.66 9.51
C ILE A 130 -1.19 0.19 9.80
N THR A 131 -1.83 -0.74 9.08
CA THR A 131 -1.63 -2.19 9.27
C THR A 131 -0.18 -2.59 8.97
N VAL A 132 0.39 -2.11 7.86
CA VAL A 132 1.79 -2.40 7.48
C VAL A 132 2.75 -1.82 8.50
N VAL A 133 2.60 -0.54 8.86
CA VAL A 133 3.46 0.15 9.84
C VAL A 133 3.37 -0.52 11.20
N PHE A 134 2.18 -0.96 11.62
CA PHE A 134 1.98 -1.67 12.88
C PHE A 134 2.77 -3.00 12.93
N PHE A 135 2.70 -3.82 11.88
CA PHE A 135 3.46 -5.07 11.82
C PHE A 135 4.96 -4.84 11.72
N LEU A 136 5.40 -3.90 10.88
CA LEU A 136 6.82 -3.54 10.77
C LEU A 136 7.36 -2.97 12.09
N GLY A 137 6.57 -2.18 12.81
CA GLY A 137 6.91 -1.65 14.13
C GLY A 137 7.06 -2.76 15.18
N LEU A 138 6.14 -3.74 15.19
CA LEU A 138 6.25 -4.91 16.07
C LEU A 138 7.48 -5.77 15.74
N LEU A 139 7.80 -5.93 14.46
CA LEU A 139 8.98 -6.65 14.00
C LEU A 139 10.28 -5.93 14.38
N SER A 140 10.31 -4.61 14.24
CA SER A 140 11.44 -3.76 14.67
C SER A 140 11.61 -3.76 16.19
N ALA A 141 10.53 -3.67 16.96
CA ALA A 141 10.58 -3.77 18.42
C ALA A 141 11.12 -5.12 18.90
N ARG A 142 10.79 -6.20 18.17
CA ARG A 142 11.34 -7.54 18.44
C ARG A 142 12.83 -7.63 18.10
N GLU A 143 13.22 -7.05 16.98
CA GLU A 143 14.61 -7.04 16.49
C GLU A 143 15.54 -6.24 17.42
N LEU A 144 15.09 -5.09 17.91
CA LEU A 144 15.86 -4.22 18.81
C LEU A 144 15.93 -4.73 20.27
N GLY A 145 15.34 -5.88 20.57
CA GLY A 145 15.33 -6.46 21.92
C GLY A 145 14.41 -5.76 22.92
N TYR A 146 13.60 -4.79 22.48
CA TYR A 146 12.58 -4.13 23.32
C TYR A 146 11.35 -5.02 23.59
N ALA A 147 11.17 -6.07 22.78
CA ALA A 147 10.04 -6.97 22.87
C ALA A 147 10.44 -8.41 22.51
N GLY A 148 10.03 -9.38 23.31
CA GLY A 148 10.21 -10.81 23.03
C GLY A 148 8.90 -11.57 23.12
N ASP A 149 8.95 -12.87 22.82
CA ASP A 149 7.79 -13.76 22.98
C ASP A 149 7.31 -13.83 24.46
N GLU A 150 8.18 -13.52 25.42
CA GLU A 150 7.86 -13.43 26.85
C GLU A 150 7.14 -12.12 27.23
N THR A 151 7.14 -11.10 26.38
CA THR A 151 6.59 -9.80 26.72
C THR A 151 5.09 -9.74 26.43
N ALA A 152 4.28 -9.68 27.48
CA ALA A 152 2.82 -9.80 27.41
C ALA A 152 2.11 -8.73 26.55
N TRP A 153 2.70 -7.55 26.36
CA TRP A 153 2.13 -6.52 25.49
C TRP A 153 2.37 -6.82 24.01
N TRP A 154 3.54 -7.36 23.65
CA TRP A 154 3.91 -7.69 22.27
C TRP A 154 3.08 -8.87 21.76
N SER A 155 2.96 -9.93 22.57
CA SER A 155 2.12 -11.08 22.23
C SER A 155 0.65 -10.69 22.07
N ARG A 156 0.10 -9.83 22.96
CA ARG A 156 -1.25 -9.29 22.79
C ARG A 156 -1.40 -8.48 21.51
N ALA A 157 -0.45 -7.60 21.21
CA ALA A 157 -0.48 -6.79 20.00
C ALA A 157 -0.40 -7.65 18.73
N TRP A 158 0.46 -8.67 18.71
CA TRP A 158 0.62 -9.58 17.57
C TRP A 158 -0.61 -10.49 17.38
N TYR A 159 -1.06 -11.20 18.42
CA TYR A 159 -2.10 -12.22 18.29
C TYR A 159 -3.54 -11.68 18.37
N ARG A 160 -3.77 -10.55 19.04
CA ARG A 160 -5.11 -9.92 19.11
C ARG A 160 -5.19 -8.66 18.27
N GLY A 161 -4.19 -7.78 18.35
CA GLY A 161 -4.18 -6.51 17.61
C GLY A 161 -4.01 -6.68 16.10
N GLY A 162 -3.04 -7.49 15.69
CA GLY A 162 -2.70 -7.74 14.28
C GLY A 162 -3.90 -8.25 13.46
N PRO A 163 -4.56 -9.36 13.86
CA PRO A 163 -5.71 -9.88 13.15
C PRO A 163 -6.87 -8.88 13.06
N VAL A 164 -7.13 -8.12 14.12
CA VAL A 164 -8.20 -7.08 14.12
C VAL A 164 -7.89 -6.01 13.07
N LEU A 165 -6.65 -5.52 13.01
CA LEU A 165 -6.22 -4.55 11.98
C LEU A 165 -6.32 -5.13 10.56
N VAL A 166 -5.91 -6.38 10.35
CA VAL A 166 -6.05 -7.06 9.06
C VAL A 166 -7.51 -7.16 8.64
N TRP A 167 -8.40 -7.58 9.56
CA TRP A 167 -9.83 -7.67 9.28
C TRP A 167 -10.43 -6.31 8.94
N ILE A 168 -10.05 -5.25 9.66
CA ILE A 168 -10.48 -3.88 9.36
C ILE A 168 -10.00 -3.47 7.96
N ALA A 169 -8.72 -3.67 7.65
CA ALA A 169 -8.14 -3.33 6.35
C ALA A 169 -8.80 -4.09 5.19
N VAL A 170 -9.07 -5.39 5.37
CA VAL A 170 -9.79 -6.21 4.39
C VAL A 170 -11.24 -5.76 4.27
N ALA A 171 -11.94 -5.49 5.37
CA ALA A 171 -13.33 -5.03 5.34
C ALA A 171 -13.46 -3.71 4.58
N PHE A 172 -12.60 -2.72 4.85
CA PHE A 172 -12.58 -1.46 4.09
C PHE A 172 -12.21 -1.68 2.62
N THR A 173 -11.29 -2.60 2.33
CA THR A 173 -10.90 -2.98 0.97
C THR A 173 -12.08 -3.55 0.19
N VAL A 174 -12.76 -4.54 0.75
CA VAL A 174 -13.90 -5.21 0.13
C VAL A 174 -15.07 -4.24 0.01
N TYR A 175 -15.42 -3.52 1.09
CA TYR A 175 -16.51 -2.54 1.09
C TYR A 175 -16.31 -1.46 0.02
N SER A 176 -15.10 -0.88 -0.04
CA SER A 176 -14.78 0.10 -1.08
C SER A 176 -14.80 -0.54 -2.47
N GLY A 177 -14.47 -1.84 -2.59
CA GLY A 177 -14.48 -2.56 -3.87
C GLY A 177 -15.88 -2.78 -4.41
N LEU A 178 -16.74 -3.34 -3.56
CA LEU A 178 -18.14 -3.59 -3.87
C LEU A 178 -18.89 -2.30 -4.21
N ARG A 179 -18.67 -1.23 -3.43
CA ARG A 179 -19.30 0.06 -3.70
C ARG A 179 -18.87 0.65 -5.05
N TYR A 180 -17.58 0.54 -5.38
CA TYR A 180 -17.07 1.00 -6.66
C TYR A 180 -17.68 0.24 -7.84
N ALA A 181 -17.74 -1.10 -7.72
CA ALA A 181 -18.35 -1.98 -8.71
C ALA A 181 -19.86 -1.70 -8.87
N TRP A 182 -20.58 -1.50 -7.77
CA TRP A 182 -22.01 -1.20 -7.79
C TRP A 182 -22.31 0.14 -8.48
N ARG A 183 -21.49 1.16 -8.21
CA ARG A 183 -21.69 2.51 -8.74
C ARG A 183 -21.30 2.66 -10.21
N HIS A 184 -20.38 1.85 -10.70
CA HIS A 184 -19.92 1.88 -12.10
C HIS A 184 -20.36 0.63 -12.87
N ARG A 185 -21.44 -0.02 -12.43
CA ARG A 185 -21.99 -1.20 -13.10
C ARG A 185 -22.31 -0.91 -14.57
N ASP A 186 -22.75 0.32 -14.86
CA ASP A 186 -23.13 0.78 -16.20
C ASP A 186 -21.92 0.89 -17.16
N VAL A 187 -20.69 0.94 -16.63
CA VAL A 187 -19.44 0.96 -17.42
C VAL A 187 -18.88 -0.46 -17.60
N ILE A 188 -19.18 -1.37 -16.67
CA ILE A 188 -18.66 -2.75 -16.65
C ILE A 188 -19.56 -3.69 -17.47
N ALA A 189 -20.86 -3.45 -17.46
CA ALA A 189 -21.83 -4.07 -18.35
C ALA A 189 -22.50 -2.95 -19.14
N PRO A 190 -21.92 -2.49 -20.27
CA PRO A 190 -22.70 -1.68 -21.20
C PRO A 190 -23.85 -2.58 -21.67
N ASP A 191 -25.08 -2.14 -21.41
CA ASP A 191 -26.28 -2.81 -21.93
C ASP A 191 -26.06 -3.08 -23.43
N GLN A 192 -26.28 -4.34 -23.83
CA GLN A 192 -26.32 -4.74 -25.25
C GLN A 192 -27.55 -4.15 -25.93
#